data_AF-A0A1G7ICI4-F1
#
_entry.id   AF-A0A1G7ICI4-F1
#
_cell.length_a   1.000
_cell.length_b   1.000
_cell.length_c   1.000
_cell.angle_alpha   90.00
_cell.angle_beta   90.00
_cell.angle_gamma   90.00
#
_symmetry.space_group_name_H-M   'P 1'
#
loop_
_entity.id
_entity.type
_entity.pdbx_description
1 polymer ?
#
loop_
_entity_poly.entity_id
_entity_poly.type
_entity_poly.pdbx_seq_one_letter_code
_entity_poly.pdbx_strand_id
1 'polypeptide(L)'
;MKLKLFKRYFLFAIMAASFAVIPVACSSDDPGTEPPVVVDPIADPTNANSTIAASSPVVADGMATSTVTVKIADTDGKPFTKSAGTVVLNSTGSATLSAVTDNNDGSYSATATNTVAETVTISGTLKAVAITKTAEIVFAAAAVVAGDPDPTNANTTIDATATALVDDVSTSTVTVQLADADGILLAVSGGTVTLTSTGSATVSAVTDNNDGTYTATVTNGVEENITISGTLNDVAITDTVDITFNPDDSNPAQDVGQSTVPLGPSLLRINSGGPEVTLDGNVFMADQYFDAANTVAYTNPQVTEIAGTDDDALYLTERITSDNAAGGIKGPFSYTIPISNGTYSVKLYFAEIYWGSPNPQGFDGDIGKRIFNATIEGTQVFTGYDLVKDVDPATASARMYDIEVTDGELNISFEATVNKPKISGIEILGTGTIEGM
;
A
#
# COMPACT_ATOMS: atom_id res chain seq x y z
N MET A 1 8.91 -12.21 -55.43
CA MET A 1 10.06 -11.98 -56.35
C MET A 1 11.29 -12.46 -55.58
N LYS A 2 12.00 -13.56 -55.85
CA LYS A 2 12.18 -14.51 -56.96
C LYS A 2 12.48 -15.88 -56.29
N LEU A 3 11.84 -16.98 -56.73
CA LEU A 3 12.43 -18.13 -57.48
C LEU A 3 13.54 -18.91 -56.73
N LYS A 4 13.65 -20.24 -56.70
CA LYS A 4 12.85 -21.46 -57.00
C LYS A 4 13.90 -22.60 -56.97
N LEU A 5 13.48 -23.82 -56.57
CA LEU A 5 13.95 -25.13 -57.08
C LEU A 5 15.43 -25.56 -56.80
N PHE A 6 15.86 -26.83 -56.76
CA PHE A 6 15.38 -28.07 -57.41
C PHE A 6 15.88 -29.34 -56.66
N LYS A 7 15.25 -30.47 -57.00
CA LYS A 7 15.45 -31.87 -56.59
C LYS A 7 16.82 -32.51 -56.90
N ARG A 8 17.11 -33.57 -56.12
CA ARG A 8 17.87 -34.83 -56.35
C ARG A 8 18.21 -35.19 -57.81
N TYR A 9 19.38 -35.82 -58.06
CA TYR A 9 19.55 -37.19 -58.63
C TYR A 9 21.04 -37.61 -58.77
N PHE A 10 21.31 -38.85 -58.33
CA PHE A 10 22.19 -39.92 -58.88
C PHE A 10 23.67 -39.69 -59.32
N LEU A 11 24.57 -40.35 -58.56
CA LEU A 11 25.59 -41.36 -58.94
C LEU A 11 26.24 -41.32 -60.34
N PHE A 12 27.58 -41.17 -60.41
CA PHE A 12 28.47 -41.99 -61.26
C PHE A 12 29.94 -41.89 -60.81
N ALA A 13 30.62 -43.03 -60.82
CA ALA A 13 32.04 -43.23 -60.51
C ALA A 13 32.96 -42.85 -61.70
N ILE A 14 34.29 -42.82 -61.46
CA ILE A 14 35.47 -43.05 -62.34
C ILE A 14 36.63 -42.19 -61.77
N MET A 15 37.54 -42.76 -60.98
CA MET A 15 38.80 -43.43 -61.39
C MET A 15 39.81 -42.48 -62.04
N ALA A 16 40.82 -42.08 -61.26
CA ALA A 16 42.12 -41.62 -61.77
C ALA A 16 43.22 -42.23 -60.89
N ALA A 17 43.84 -43.28 -61.43
CA ALA A 17 45.07 -43.85 -60.90
C ALA A 17 46.25 -42.96 -61.31
N SER A 18 47.22 -42.78 -60.41
CA SER A 18 48.58 -42.47 -60.83
C SER A 18 49.58 -43.15 -59.89
N PHE A 19 50.50 -43.84 -60.55
CA PHE A 19 51.53 -44.74 -60.03
C PHE A 19 52.61 -44.02 -59.22
N ALA A 20 53.15 -44.68 -58.19
CA ALA A 20 54.59 -44.71 -57.94
C ALA A 20 55.02 -45.85 -56.97
N VAL A 21 55.75 -46.80 -57.55
CA VAL A 21 56.94 -47.50 -57.03
C VAL A 21 56.85 -48.23 -55.69
N ILE A 22 56.83 -49.56 -55.81
CA ILE A 22 57.22 -50.53 -54.78
C ILE A 22 58.76 -50.54 -54.66
N PRO A 23 59.30 -50.50 -53.44
CA PRO A 23 60.39 -51.40 -53.10
C PRO A 23 59.97 -52.37 -52.01
N VAL A 24 60.09 -53.66 -52.34
CA VAL A 24 60.00 -54.78 -51.41
C VAL A 24 61.23 -54.73 -50.52
N ALA A 25 61.01 -54.62 -49.21
CA ALA A 25 61.99 -54.97 -48.19
C ALA A 25 61.38 -56.08 -47.32
N CYS A 26 62.12 -57.17 -47.18
CA CYS A 26 61.77 -58.35 -46.41
C CYS A 26 61.66 -58.07 -44.91
N SER A 27 60.78 -58.86 -44.28
CA SER A 27 60.95 -59.47 -42.96
C SER A 27 60.78 -58.57 -41.73
N SER A 28 59.57 -58.61 -41.16
CA SER A 28 59.39 -58.94 -39.75
C SER A 28 57.93 -59.37 -39.54
N ASP A 29 57.73 -60.49 -38.86
CA ASP A 29 56.44 -60.94 -38.33
C ASP A 29 55.65 -59.75 -37.78
N ASP A 30 54.54 -59.42 -38.43
CA ASP A 30 53.53 -58.51 -37.89
C ASP A 30 52.64 -59.35 -36.97
N PRO A 31 52.68 -59.16 -35.64
CA PRO A 31 51.67 -59.72 -34.78
C PRO A 31 50.41 -58.94 -35.09
N GLY A 32 49.54 -59.52 -35.93
CA GLY A 32 48.24 -58.95 -36.24
C GLY A 32 47.61 -58.46 -34.94
N THR A 33 47.48 -57.13 -34.82
CA THR A 33 46.72 -56.54 -33.75
C THR A 33 45.29 -57.02 -33.96
N GLU A 34 44.89 -57.98 -33.13
CA GLU A 34 43.50 -58.42 -33.03
C GLU A 34 42.66 -57.14 -32.92
N PRO A 35 41.66 -56.93 -33.81
CA PRO A 35 40.82 -55.74 -33.71
C PRO A 35 40.30 -55.66 -32.28
N PRO A 36 40.33 -54.48 -31.63
CA PRO A 36 40.00 -54.35 -30.22
C PRO A 36 38.67 -55.03 -29.97
N VAL A 37 38.64 -55.96 -29.00
CA VAL A 37 37.42 -56.63 -28.57
C VAL A 37 36.44 -55.55 -28.18
N VAL A 38 35.42 -55.32 -29.02
CA VAL A 38 34.31 -54.43 -28.68
C VAL A 38 33.54 -55.15 -27.60
N VAL A 39 33.85 -54.83 -26.34
CA VAL A 39 33.07 -55.28 -25.20
C VAL A 39 31.69 -54.68 -25.38
N ASP A 40 30.67 -55.52 -25.48
CA ASP A 40 29.29 -55.06 -25.53
C ASP A 40 29.02 -54.18 -24.31
N PRO A 41 28.42 -52.99 -24.48
CA PRO A 41 28.13 -52.11 -23.35
C PRO A 41 27.24 -52.85 -22.35
N ILE A 42 27.60 -52.77 -21.06
CA ILE A 42 26.87 -53.39 -19.96
C ILE A 42 26.06 -52.29 -19.27
N ALA A 43 24.73 -52.42 -19.30
CA ALA A 43 23.83 -51.50 -18.60
C ALA A 43 24.10 -51.50 -17.08
N ASP A 44 24.26 -50.30 -16.51
CA ASP A 44 24.58 -50.11 -15.10
C ASP A 44 23.56 -49.14 -14.46
N PRO A 45 22.56 -49.66 -13.72
CA PRO A 45 21.57 -48.82 -13.05
C PRO A 45 22.17 -48.02 -11.87
N THR A 46 23.36 -48.39 -11.38
CA THR A 46 24.02 -47.69 -10.28
C THR A 46 24.90 -46.53 -10.74
N ASN A 47 25.24 -46.49 -12.02
CA ASN A 47 26.00 -45.40 -12.63
C ASN A 47 25.30 -44.05 -12.40
N ALA A 48 26.08 -43.01 -12.10
CA ALA A 48 25.53 -41.69 -11.83
C ALA A 48 24.74 -41.06 -13.00
N ASN A 49 24.99 -41.53 -14.23
CA ASN A 49 24.29 -41.10 -15.44
C ASN A 49 23.01 -41.92 -15.73
N SER A 50 22.74 -42.99 -14.96
CA SER A 50 21.43 -43.65 -14.94
C SER A 50 20.47 -42.79 -14.10
N THR A 51 19.40 -42.32 -14.70
CA THR A 51 18.52 -41.29 -14.13
C THR A 51 17.06 -41.72 -14.13
N ILE A 52 16.33 -41.23 -13.12
CA ILE A 52 14.87 -41.16 -13.12
C ILE A 52 14.52 -39.68 -13.09
N ALA A 53 13.64 -39.24 -13.98
CA ALA A 53 13.12 -37.88 -14.02
C ALA A 53 11.59 -37.94 -14.09
N ALA A 54 10.92 -36.98 -13.47
CA ALA A 54 9.47 -36.87 -13.51
C ALA A 54 9.03 -35.42 -13.73
N SER A 55 7.91 -35.20 -14.41
CA SER A 55 7.31 -33.86 -14.52
C SER A 55 6.60 -33.47 -13.22
N SER A 56 6.81 -32.25 -12.73
CA SER A 56 6.27 -31.76 -11.46
C SER A 56 6.19 -30.22 -11.49
N PRO A 57 5.22 -29.58 -10.82
CA PRO A 57 4.09 -30.18 -10.09
C PRO A 57 2.94 -30.64 -11.01
N VAL A 58 2.01 -31.44 -10.48
CA VAL A 58 0.76 -31.87 -11.15
C VAL A 58 -0.41 -31.81 -10.16
N VAL A 59 -1.65 -31.67 -10.67
CA VAL A 59 -2.85 -31.59 -9.81
C VAL A 59 -3.26 -32.98 -9.31
N ALA A 60 -3.69 -33.08 -8.07
CA ALA A 60 -4.18 -34.30 -7.42
C ALA A 60 -5.68 -34.54 -7.69
N ASP A 61 -6.11 -34.54 -8.95
CA ASP A 61 -7.50 -34.75 -9.37
C ASP A 61 -7.79 -36.19 -9.87
N GLY A 62 -6.79 -37.08 -9.78
CA GLY A 62 -6.84 -38.44 -10.31
C GLY A 62 -6.79 -38.54 -11.84
N MET A 63 -6.72 -37.43 -12.57
CA MET A 63 -6.70 -37.37 -14.03
C MET A 63 -5.40 -36.79 -14.58
N ALA A 64 -4.83 -35.77 -13.94
CA ALA A 64 -3.57 -35.16 -14.34
C ALA A 64 -2.41 -36.14 -14.13
N THR A 65 -1.60 -36.32 -15.17
CA THR A 65 -0.50 -37.28 -15.18
C THR A 65 0.86 -36.59 -15.11
N SER A 66 1.72 -37.05 -14.20
CA SER A 66 3.17 -36.82 -14.30
C SER A 66 3.80 -37.84 -15.24
N THR A 67 4.66 -37.39 -16.15
CA THR A 67 5.45 -38.28 -17.01
C THR A 67 6.76 -38.64 -16.30
N VAL A 68 6.98 -39.93 -16.07
CA VAL A 68 8.22 -40.47 -15.52
C VAL A 68 9.06 -41.05 -16.64
N THR A 69 10.32 -40.62 -16.73
CA THR A 69 11.31 -41.13 -17.69
C THR A 69 12.50 -41.70 -16.94
N VAL A 70 12.88 -42.94 -17.29
CA VAL A 70 14.12 -43.57 -16.84
C VAL A 70 15.09 -43.59 -18.01
N LYS A 71 16.34 -43.21 -17.80
CA LYS A 71 17.43 -43.37 -18.79
C LYS A 71 18.55 -44.18 -18.15
N ILE A 72 18.99 -45.22 -18.84
CA ILE A 72 20.06 -46.10 -18.35
C ILE A 72 21.37 -45.77 -19.05
N ALA A 73 22.45 -45.68 -18.28
CA ALA A 73 23.80 -45.60 -18.77
C ALA A 73 24.49 -46.98 -18.68
N ASP A 74 25.56 -47.15 -19.46
CA ASP A 74 26.49 -48.26 -19.27
C ASP A 74 27.50 -48.00 -18.13
N THR A 75 28.36 -48.97 -17.86
CA THR A 75 29.43 -48.86 -16.85
C THR A 75 30.41 -47.71 -17.10
N ASP A 76 30.55 -47.26 -18.36
CA ASP A 76 31.39 -46.11 -18.74
C ASP A 76 30.63 -44.77 -18.64
N GLY A 77 29.35 -44.80 -18.24
CA GLY A 77 28.48 -43.65 -18.13
C GLY A 77 27.92 -43.14 -19.45
N LYS A 78 28.04 -43.88 -20.56
CA LYS A 78 27.42 -43.50 -21.84
C LYS A 78 25.96 -43.94 -21.88
N PRO A 79 25.06 -43.22 -22.59
CA PRO A 79 23.68 -43.64 -22.75
C PRO A 79 23.59 -45.03 -23.38
N PHE A 80 22.82 -45.92 -22.77
CA PHE A 80 22.45 -47.17 -23.40
C PHE A 80 21.55 -46.87 -24.60
N THR A 81 21.63 -47.67 -25.68
CA THR A 81 20.93 -47.38 -26.96
C THR A 81 20.02 -48.51 -27.42
N LYS A 82 19.75 -49.48 -26.54
CA LYS A 82 18.87 -50.63 -26.77
C LYS A 82 18.08 -50.92 -25.48
N SER A 83 17.12 -51.84 -25.53
CA SER A 83 16.50 -52.34 -24.29
C SER A 83 17.56 -52.87 -23.33
N ALA A 84 17.55 -52.40 -22.08
CA ALA A 84 18.43 -52.87 -21.00
C ALA A 84 17.79 -54.01 -20.17
N GLY A 85 16.50 -54.30 -20.41
CA GLY A 85 15.69 -55.29 -19.71
C GLY A 85 14.56 -54.66 -18.90
N THR A 86 13.96 -55.44 -18.00
CA THR A 86 12.78 -54.99 -17.24
C THR A 86 13.15 -53.94 -16.20
N VAL A 87 12.49 -52.78 -16.30
CA VAL A 87 12.46 -51.74 -15.26
C VAL A 87 11.16 -51.85 -14.47
N VAL A 88 11.28 -51.83 -13.14
CA VAL A 88 10.14 -51.76 -12.21
C VAL A 88 10.24 -50.45 -11.45
N LEU A 89 9.18 -49.64 -11.49
CA LEU A 89 9.08 -48.39 -10.73
C LEU A 89 8.27 -48.60 -9.46
N ASN A 90 8.61 -47.84 -8.43
CA ASN A 90 7.89 -47.79 -7.16
C ASN A 90 7.73 -46.34 -6.72
N SER A 91 6.58 -46.00 -6.13
CA SER A 91 6.33 -44.69 -5.54
C SER A 91 6.27 -44.82 -4.02
N THR A 92 6.71 -43.77 -3.32
CA THR A 92 6.24 -43.55 -1.95
C THR A 92 4.81 -42.98 -1.98
N GLY A 93 4.12 -42.99 -0.84
CA GLY A 93 2.77 -42.41 -0.73
C GLY A 93 1.69 -43.20 -1.48
N SER A 94 0.66 -42.49 -1.93
CA SER A 94 -0.56 -43.06 -2.52
C SER A 94 -0.68 -42.90 -4.05
N ALA A 95 0.34 -42.34 -4.71
CA ALA A 95 0.36 -42.17 -6.15
C ALA A 95 0.26 -43.52 -6.90
N THR A 96 -0.56 -43.55 -7.94
CA THR A 96 -0.75 -44.71 -8.82
C THR A 96 0.13 -44.59 -10.06
N LEU A 97 0.96 -45.61 -10.30
CA LEU A 97 1.85 -45.70 -11.47
C LEU A 97 1.22 -46.54 -12.59
N SER A 98 1.39 -46.12 -13.84
CA SER A 98 1.08 -46.95 -15.01
C SER A 98 2.11 -48.07 -15.19
N ALA A 99 1.82 -48.99 -16.12
CA ALA A 99 2.82 -49.93 -16.61
C ALA A 99 4.03 -49.17 -17.21
N VAL A 100 5.23 -49.73 -17.00
CA VAL A 100 6.47 -49.22 -17.59
C VAL A 100 6.57 -49.66 -19.04
N THR A 101 6.79 -48.72 -19.94
CA THR A 101 7.02 -48.94 -21.37
C THR A 101 8.51 -48.82 -21.66
N ASP A 102 9.10 -49.86 -22.27
CA ASP A 102 10.46 -49.81 -22.79
C ASP A 102 10.45 -49.21 -24.20
N ASN A 103 11.21 -48.12 -24.39
CA ASN A 103 11.28 -47.41 -25.66
C ASN A 103 12.31 -48.05 -26.62
N ASN A 104 12.99 -49.12 -26.19
CA ASN A 104 14.01 -49.88 -26.92
C ASN A 104 15.25 -49.07 -27.33
N ASP A 105 15.48 -47.93 -26.69
CA ASP A 105 16.61 -47.02 -26.97
C ASP A 105 17.43 -46.71 -25.71
N GLY A 106 17.29 -47.52 -24.66
CA GLY A 106 17.90 -47.29 -23.35
C GLY A 106 17.08 -46.40 -22.41
N SER A 107 15.91 -45.93 -22.85
CA SER A 107 14.95 -45.19 -22.04
C SER A 107 13.65 -45.95 -21.80
N TYR A 108 12.97 -45.62 -20.70
CA TYR A 108 11.68 -46.18 -20.30
C TYR A 108 10.74 -45.05 -19.89
N SER A 109 9.44 -45.25 -20.11
CA SER A 109 8.41 -44.27 -19.78
C SER A 109 7.29 -44.89 -18.94
N ALA A 110 6.73 -44.11 -18.02
CA ALA A 110 5.52 -44.41 -17.27
C ALA A 110 4.82 -43.10 -16.88
N THR A 111 3.58 -43.19 -16.41
CA THR A 111 2.86 -42.05 -15.86
C THR A 111 2.49 -42.28 -14.40
N ALA A 112 2.41 -41.21 -13.62
CA ALA A 112 1.90 -41.22 -12.24
C ALA A 112 0.67 -40.31 -12.12
N THR A 113 -0.36 -40.76 -11.39
CA THR A 113 -1.56 -39.99 -11.04
C THR A 113 -1.79 -40.06 -9.53
N ASN A 114 -2.50 -39.09 -8.97
CA ASN A 114 -2.89 -39.11 -7.56
C ASN A 114 -4.20 -38.35 -7.34
N THR A 115 -4.97 -38.74 -6.33
CA THR A 115 -6.16 -38.00 -5.83
C THR A 115 -5.89 -37.29 -4.51
N VAL A 116 -4.73 -37.53 -3.90
CA VAL A 116 -4.30 -36.91 -2.64
C VAL A 116 -3.19 -35.92 -2.93
N ALA A 117 -3.30 -34.72 -2.35
CA ALA A 117 -2.23 -33.74 -2.40
C ALA A 117 -1.07 -34.18 -1.49
N GLU A 118 0.07 -34.52 -2.09
CA GLU A 118 1.27 -34.97 -1.39
C GLU A 118 2.52 -34.90 -2.29
N THR A 119 3.70 -34.96 -1.68
CA THR A 119 4.96 -35.15 -2.41
C THR A 119 5.36 -36.63 -2.36
N VAL A 120 5.59 -37.24 -3.52
CA VAL A 120 6.03 -38.63 -3.63
C VAL A 120 7.40 -38.74 -4.27
N THR A 121 8.14 -39.77 -3.90
CA THR A 121 9.44 -40.12 -4.47
C THR A 121 9.29 -41.37 -5.34
N ILE A 122 9.65 -41.23 -6.61
CA ILE A 122 9.75 -42.33 -7.57
C ILE A 122 11.14 -42.92 -7.52
N SER A 123 11.18 -44.22 -7.24
CA SER A 123 12.36 -45.07 -7.29
C SER A 123 12.15 -46.16 -8.34
N GLY A 124 13.23 -46.82 -8.74
CA GLY A 124 13.15 -47.89 -9.72
C GLY A 124 14.26 -48.91 -9.59
N THR A 125 14.03 -50.08 -10.18
CA THR A 125 15.04 -51.14 -10.32
C THR A 125 15.15 -51.56 -11.78
N LEU A 126 16.35 -51.91 -12.23
CA LEU A 126 16.60 -52.60 -13.49
C LEU A 126 17.05 -54.03 -13.15
N LYS A 127 16.30 -55.05 -13.59
CA LYS A 127 16.58 -56.47 -13.26
C LYS A 127 16.83 -56.69 -11.75
N ALA A 128 16.00 -56.06 -10.91
CA ALA A 128 16.08 -56.07 -9.44
C ALA A 128 17.29 -55.34 -8.81
N VAL A 129 18.14 -54.68 -9.59
CA VAL A 129 19.19 -53.78 -9.07
C VAL A 129 18.65 -52.36 -9.02
N ALA A 130 18.78 -51.69 -7.89
CA ALA A 130 18.27 -50.33 -7.69
C ALA A 130 18.95 -49.32 -8.63
N ILE A 131 18.14 -48.43 -9.20
CA ILE A 131 18.63 -47.21 -9.84
C ILE A 131 18.89 -46.22 -8.71
N THR A 132 20.13 -45.71 -8.63
CA THR A 132 20.56 -44.90 -7.48
C THR A 132 19.92 -43.52 -7.43
N LYS A 133 19.43 -43.01 -8.57
CA LYS A 133 18.68 -41.75 -8.67
C LYS A 133 17.19 -41.99 -8.54
N THR A 134 16.54 -41.10 -7.79
CA THR A 134 15.09 -41.00 -7.66
C THR A 134 14.59 -39.70 -8.27
N ALA A 135 13.29 -39.59 -8.51
CA ALA A 135 12.63 -38.35 -8.89
C ALA A 135 11.53 -38.01 -7.87
N GLU A 136 11.30 -36.72 -7.61
CA GLU A 136 10.18 -36.27 -6.78
C GLU A 136 9.06 -35.72 -7.66
N ILE A 137 7.82 -35.99 -7.26
CA ILE A 137 6.61 -35.42 -7.86
C ILE A 137 5.82 -34.76 -6.74
N VAL A 138 5.50 -33.48 -6.93
CA VAL A 138 4.58 -32.75 -6.05
C VAL A 138 3.18 -32.81 -6.67
N PHE A 139 2.28 -33.55 -6.04
CA PHE A 139 0.85 -33.53 -6.36
C PHE A 139 0.19 -32.43 -5.53
N ALA A 140 -0.19 -31.34 -6.18
CA ALA A 140 -0.86 -30.20 -5.55
C ALA A 140 -2.37 -30.48 -5.42
N ALA A 141 -3.02 -29.93 -4.40
CA ALA A 141 -4.47 -30.00 -4.29
C ALA A 141 -5.14 -29.38 -5.52
N ALA A 142 -6.27 -29.94 -5.95
CA ALA A 142 -7.11 -29.31 -6.96
C ALA A 142 -7.56 -27.92 -6.45
N ALA A 143 -7.44 -26.91 -7.31
CA ALA A 143 -7.97 -25.60 -7.00
C ALA A 143 -9.48 -25.73 -6.78
N VAL A 144 -9.97 -25.22 -5.66
CA VAL A 144 -11.41 -25.09 -5.42
C VAL A 144 -11.89 -23.99 -6.35
N VAL A 145 -12.77 -24.34 -7.30
CA VAL A 145 -13.36 -23.39 -8.25
C VAL A 145 -14.66 -22.88 -7.64
N ALA A 146 -14.82 -21.56 -7.57
CA ALA A 146 -16.05 -20.94 -7.12
C ALA A 146 -17.23 -21.33 -8.03
N GLY A 147 -18.39 -21.51 -7.43
CA GLY A 147 -19.67 -21.69 -8.12
C GLY A 147 -20.25 -20.38 -8.64
N ASP A 148 -21.57 -20.36 -8.86
CA ASP A 148 -22.30 -19.15 -9.24
C ASP A 148 -22.19 -18.09 -8.13
N PRO A 149 -22.03 -16.80 -8.48
CA PRO A 149 -21.87 -15.75 -7.48
C PRO A 149 -23.14 -15.54 -6.65
N ASP A 150 -22.94 -15.26 -5.37
CA ASP A 150 -23.99 -14.95 -4.41
C ASP A 150 -23.77 -13.52 -3.85
N PRO A 151 -24.59 -12.54 -4.25
CA PRO A 151 -24.47 -11.15 -3.77
C PRO A 151 -24.85 -10.98 -2.29
N THR A 152 -25.43 -12.01 -1.66
CA THR A 152 -25.81 -11.99 -0.24
C THR A 152 -24.82 -12.71 0.67
N ASN A 153 -23.80 -13.37 0.10
CA ASN A 153 -22.75 -14.01 0.87
C ASN A 153 -21.91 -12.97 1.61
N ALA A 154 -21.53 -13.25 2.85
CA ALA A 154 -20.72 -12.34 3.67
C ALA A 154 -19.30 -12.09 3.13
N ASN A 155 -18.81 -12.96 2.24
CA ASN A 155 -17.54 -12.78 1.54
C ASN A 155 -17.70 -12.03 0.19
N THR A 156 -18.93 -11.73 -0.23
CA THR A 156 -19.17 -10.74 -1.27
C THR A 156 -19.13 -9.35 -0.62
N THR A 157 -18.03 -8.64 -0.79
CA THR A 157 -17.75 -7.40 -0.07
C THR A 157 -17.66 -6.19 -1.00
N ILE A 158 -17.95 -5.02 -0.46
CA ILE A 158 -17.66 -3.71 -1.05
C ILE A 158 -16.69 -3.01 -0.12
N ASP A 159 -15.50 -2.68 -0.61
CA ASP A 159 -14.49 -1.94 0.13
C ASP A 159 -14.16 -0.64 -0.62
N ALA A 160 -13.66 0.35 0.10
CA ALA A 160 -13.28 1.64 -0.47
C ALA A 160 -11.93 2.07 0.10
N THR A 161 -11.03 2.53 -0.77
CA THR A 161 -9.81 3.18 -0.30
C THR A 161 -10.15 4.49 0.40
N ALA A 162 -9.41 4.83 1.45
CA ALA A 162 -9.47 6.17 2.03
C ALA A 162 -9.27 7.24 0.94
N THR A 163 -10.10 8.28 0.95
CA THR A 163 -9.97 9.44 0.05
C THR A 163 -8.88 10.36 0.56
N ALA A 164 -8.10 10.93 -0.36
CA ALA A 164 -7.04 11.86 0.00
C ALA A 164 -7.52 13.32 0.18
N LEU A 165 -8.52 13.84 -0.55
CA LEU A 165 -8.99 15.24 -0.46
C LEU A 165 -10.43 15.41 -1.03
N VAL A 166 -11.05 16.58 -0.79
CA VAL A 166 -12.25 17.09 -1.51
C VAL A 166 -11.81 18.26 -2.39
N ASP A 167 -11.61 17.99 -3.68
CA ASP A 167 -11.07 18.94 -4.67
C ASP A 167 -11.63 18.68 -6.10
N ASP A 168 -12.70 17.89 -6.23
CA ASP A 168 -13.23 17.37 -7.51
C ASP A 168 -12.22 16.55 -8.36
N VAL A 169 -11.04 16.22 -7.81
CA VAL A 169 -9.95 15.49 -8.49
C VAL A 169 -9.57 14.21 -7.74
N SER A 170 -9.62 14.24 -6.42
CA SER A 170 -9.28 13.17 -5.50
C SER A 170 -10.37 12.11 -5.51
N THR A 171 -9.94 10.86 -5.66
CA THR A 171 -10.81 9.71 -5.89
C THR A 171 -10.69 8.71 -4.75
N SER A 172 -11.82 8.14 -4.32
CA SER A 172 -11.83 6.84 -3.63
C SER A 172 -11.92 5.75 -4.69
N THR A 173 -11.13 4.69 -4.58
CA THR A 173 -11.33 3.48 -5.37
C THR A 173 -12.21 2.53 -4.58
N VAL A 174 -13.42 2.27 -5.10
CA VAL A 174 -14.31 1.24 -4.59
C VAL A 174 -13.98 -0.08 -5.29
N THR A 175 -13.81 -1.13 -4.50
CA THR A 175 -13.58 -2.50 -4.98
C THR A 175 -14.70 -3.39 -4.48
N VAL A 176 -15.39 -4.07 -5.40
CA VAL A 176 -16.32 -5.16 -5.07
C VAL A 176 -15.60 -6.48 -5.29
N GLN A 177 -15.59 -7.36 -4.29
CA GLN A 177 -15.14 -8.74 -4.42
C GLN A 177 -16.35 -9.66 -4.38
N LEU A 178 -16.51 -10.54 -5.38
CA LEU A 178 -17.59 -11.53 -5.38
C LEU A 178 -17.16 -12.84 -4.73
N ALA A 179 -18.10 -13.50 -4.05
CA ALA A 179 -18.01 -14.86 -3.58
C ALA A 179 -19.24 -15.68 -4.04
N ASP A 180 -19.10 -17.01 -4.05
CA ASP A 180 -20.23 -17.92 -4.25
C ASP A 180 -20.99 -18.19 -2.94
N ALA A 181 -22.02 -19.04 -3.01
CA ALA A 181 -22.83 -19.41 -1.86
C ALA A 181 -22.05 -20.12 -0.73
N ASP A 182 -20.93 -20.78 -1.07
CA ASP A 182 -20.04 -21.45 -0.12
C ASP A 182 -18.98 -20.49 0.47
N GLY A 183 -18.97 -19.23 0.02
CA GLY A 183 -18.03 -18.19 0.44
C GLY A 183 -16.66 -18.26 -0.25
N ILE A 184 -16.53 -19.04 -1.33
CA ILE A 184 -15.30 -19.09 -2.12
C ILE A 184 -15.26 -17.87 -3.04
N LEU A 185 -14.15 -17.12 -3.01
CA LEU A 185 -13.97 -15.95 -3.85
C LEU A 185 -13.91 -16.36 -5.33
N LEU A 186 -14.62 -15.62 -6.18
CA LEU A 186 -14.55 -15.83 -7.60
C LEU A 186 -13.17 -15.41 -8.13
N ALA A 187 -12.67 -16.15 -9.12
CA ALA A 187 -11.43 -15.86 -9.84
C ALA A 187 -11.68 -15.42 -11.30
N VAL A 188 -12.94 -15.19 -11.64
CA VAL A 188 -13.44 -14.74 -12.95
C VAL A 188 -14.68 -13.86 -12.74
N SER A 189 -15.06 -13.11 -13.77
CA SER A 189 -16.29 -12.30 -13.77
C SER A 189 -17.54 -13.10 -13.37
N GLY A 190 -18.37 -12.51 -12.49
CA GLY A 190 -19.63 -13.11 -12.02
C GLY A 190 -20.90 -12.49 -12.62
N GLY A 191 -20.78 -11.40 -13.38
CA GLY A 191 -21.93 -10.70 -13.97
C GLY A 191 -21.72 -9.20 -14.09
N THR A 192 -22.82 -8.47 -14.18
CA THR A 192 -22.80 -7.00 -14.22
C THR A 192 -22.96 -6.44 -12.82
N VAL A 193 -21.99 -5.64 -12.37
CA VAL A 193 -22.06 -4.90 -11.12
C VAL A 193 -22.42 -3.44 -11.39
N THR A 194 -23.36 -2.90 -10.61
CA THR A 194 -23.71 -1.46 -10.61
C THR A 194 -23.48 -0.90 -9.21
N LEU A 195 -22.90 0.29 -9.11
CA LEU A 195 -22.68 0.99 -7.84
C LEU A 195 -23.49 2.28 -7.78
N THR A 196 -23.95 2.64 -6.58
CA THR A 196 -24.70 3.86 -6.29
C THR A 196 -24.23 4.47 -4.99
N SER A 197 -24.19 5.80 -4.92
CA SER A 197 -23.90 6.58 -3.71
C SER A 197 -25.17 7.23 -3.14
N THR A 198 -25.18 7.44 -1.82
CA THR A 198 -26.01 8.49 -1.22
C THR A 198 -25.35 9.87 -1.41
N GLY A 199 -26.08 10.94 -1.12
CA GLY A 199 -25.52 12.30 -1.17
C GLY A 199 -25.31 12.84 -2.59
N SER A 200 -24.28 13.67 -2.75
CA SER A 200 -23.94 14.38 -3.99
C SER A 200 -22.70 13.85 -4.72
N ALA A 201 -22.03 12.83 -4.16
CA ALA A 201 -20.87 12.20 -4.76
C ALA A 201 -21.17 11.56 -6.13
N THR A 202 -20.18 11.60 -7.02
CA THR A 202 -20.25 11.01 -8.36
C THR A 202 -19.48 9.69 -8.40
N VAL A 203 -20.15 8.62 -8.84
CA VAL A 203 -19.54 7.30 -9.07
C VAL A 203 -19.23 7.14 -10.56
N SER A 204 -18.01 6.73 -10.90
CA SER A 204 -17.62 6.47 -12.29
C SER A 204 -18.16 5.13 -12.80
N ALA A 205 -17.88 4.81 -14.06
CA ALA A 205 -18.28 3.53 -14.65
C ALA A 205 -17.56 2.37 -13.95
N VAL A 206 -18.32 1.31 -13.61
CA VAL A 206 -17.77 0.09 -13.04
C VAL A 206 -16.95 -0.65 -14.10
N THR A 207 -15.72 -1.04 -13.73
CA THR A 207 -14.80 -1.85 -14.53
C THR A 207 -14.73 -3.26 -13.94
N ASP A 208 -14.99 -4.26 -14.77
CA ASP A 208 -14.78 -5.67 -14.44
C ASP A 208 -13.31 -6.05 -14.69
N ASN A 209 -12.63 -6.51 -13.64
CA ASN A 209 -11.22 -6.88 -13.70
C ASN A 209 -11.00 -8.30 -14.24
N ASN A 210 -12.08 -9.07 -14.47
CA ASN A 210 -12.09 -10.45 -14.95
C ASN A 210 -11.44 -11.46 -13.99
N ASP A 211 -11.32 -11.10 -12.72
CA ASP A 211 -10.73 -11.92 -11.67
C ASP A 211 -11.68 -12.10 -10.46
N GLY A 212 -12.97 -11.80 -10.64
CA GLY A 212 -13.97 -11.81 -9.56
C GLY A 212 -14.08 -10.48 -8.82
N THR A 213 -13.23 -9.50 -9.15
CA THR A 213 -13.32 -8.14 -8.62
C THR A 213 -13.82 -7.11 -9.63
N TYR A 214 -14.43 -6.05 -9.11
CA TYR A 214 -14.92 -4.91 -9.88
C TYR A 214 -14.44 -3.62 -9.23
N THR A 215 -14.09 -2.62 -10.04
CA THR A 215 -13.59 -1.34 -9.54
C THR A 215 -14.37 -0.16 -10.11
N ALA A 216 -14.55 0.86 -9.28
CA ALA A 216 -15.02 2.18 -9.72
C ALA A 216 -14.33 3.26 -8.89
N THR A 217 -14.33 4.49 -9.40
CA THR A 217 -13.84 5.66 -8.67
C THR A 217 -14.99 6.51 -8.21
N VAL A 218 -14.92 7.04 -6.99
CA VAL A 218 -15.90 7.99 -6.43
C VAL A 218 -15.22 9.32 -6.18
N THR A 219 -15.81 10.41 -6.66
CA THR A 219 -15.37 11.79 -6.41
C THR A 219 -16.48 12.58 -5.74
N ASN A 220 -16.10 13.61 -4.98
CA ASN A 220 -17.06 14.56 -4.44
C ASN A 220 -16.42 15.96 -4.32
N GLY A 221 -17.22 16.99 -4.60
CA GLY A 221 -16.86 18.39 -4.40
C GLY A 221 -17.46 18.98 -3.12
N VAL A 222 -18.28 18.20 -2.41
CA VAL A 222 -18.96 18.58 -1.17
C VAL A 222 -18.46 17.71 -0.01
N GLU A 223 -18.31 18.32 1.17
CA GLU A 223 -18.06 17.61 2.42
C GLU A 223 -19.32 16.88 2.88
N GLU A 224 -19.25 15.56 2.98
CA GLU A 224 -20.35 14.71 3.48
C GLU A 224 -19.88 13.28 3.74
N ASN A 225 -20.61 12.58 4.62
CA ASN A 225 -20.55 11.13 4.72
C ASN A 225 -21.54 10.53 3.73
N ILE A 226 -21.04 9.68 2.84
CA ILE A 226 -21.87 8.90 1.91
C ILE A 226 -21.76 7.41 2.21
N THR A 227 -22.74 6.67 1.74
CA THR A 227 -22.73 5.21 1.71
C THR A 227 -22.74 4.75 0.26
N ILE A 228 -21.83 3.85 -0.10
CA ILE A 228 -21.82 3.14 -1.37
C ILE A 228 -22.54 1.80 -1.21
N SER A 229 -23.47 1.55 -2.11
CA SER A 229 -24.18 0.27 -2.25
C SER A 229 -24.08 -0.22 -3.69
N GLY A 230 -24.34 -1.52 -3.92
CA GLY A 230 -24.28 -2.10 -5.25
C GLY A 230 -25.32 -3.17 -5.54
N THR A 231 -25.42 -3.55 -6.81
CA THR A 231 -26.18 -4.72 -7.27
C THR A 231 -25.32 -5.59 -8.18
N LEU A 232 -25.60 -6.90 -8.20
CA LEU A 232 -25.10 -7.88 -9.15
C LEU A 232 -26.28 -8.41 -9.96
N ASN A 233 -26.30 -8.16 -11.27
CA ASN A 233 -27.42 -8.53 -12.16
C ASN A 233 -28.79 -8.11 -11.60
N ASP A 234 -28.88 -6.86 -11.13
CA ASP A 234 -30.06 -6.25 -10.50
C ASP A 234 -30.47 -6.81 -9.12
N VAL A 235 -29.67 -7.72 -8.53
CA VAL A 235 -29.85 -8.21 -7.16
C VAL A 235 -28.93 -7.45 -6.21
N ALA A 236 -29.47 -6.90 -5.12
CA ALA A 236 -28.69 -6.11 -4.16
C ALA A 236 -27.53 -6.92 -3.54
N ILE A 237 -26.35 -6.31 -3.51
CA ILE A 237 -25.25 -6.77 -2.67
C ILE A 237 -25.56 -6.37 -1.24
N THR A 238 -25.44 -7.30 -0.30
CA THR A 238 -25.82 -7.02 1.11
C THR A 238 -24.81 -6.11 1.81
N ASP A 239 -23.54 -6.18 1.41
CA ASP A 239 -22.49 -5.34 1.96
C ASP A 239 -22.54 -3.92 1.40
N THR A 240 -22.12 -2.95 2.23
CA THR A 240 -22.06 -1.53 1.90
C THR A 240 -20.84 -0.91 2.56
N VAL A 241 -20.27 0.13 1.96
CA VAL A 241 -19.13 0.83 2.54
C VAL A 241 -19.41 2.33 2.64
N ASP A 242 -19.06 2.91 3.78
CA ASP A 242 -19.14 4.35 3.98
C ASP A 242 -17.86 5.03 3.51
N ILE A 243 -18.01 6.14 2.79
CA ILE A 243 -16.90 7.02 2.41
C ILE A 243 -17.18 8.38 3.05
N THR A 244 -16.19 8.88 3.78
CA THR A 244 -16.26 10.21 4.39
C THR A 244 -15.42 11.17 3.56
N PHE A 245 -16.09 12.08 2.86
CA PHE A 245 -15.43 13.16 2.12
C PHE A 245 -15.19 14.33 3.07
N ASN A 246 -13.96 14.47 3.56
CA ASN A 246 -13.52 15.60 4.38
C ASN A 246 -12.75 16.62 3.52
N PRO A 247 -12.86 17.93 3.79
CA PRO A 247 -12.04 18.93 3.13
C PRO A 247 -10.60 18.82 3.63
N ASP A 248 -9.79 17.97 2.97
CA ASP A 248 -8.38 17.74 3.29
C ASP A 248 -8.15 17.14 4.70
N ASP A 249 -7.06 16.41 4.89
CA ASP A 249 -6.63 15.87 6.20
C ASP A 249 -6.15 17.00 7.15
N SER A 250 -6.61 18.23 6.92
CA SER A 250 -6.55 19.38 7.80
C SER A 250 -7.98 19.78 8.20
N ASN A 251 -8.60 18.96 9.06
CA ASN A 251 -9.75 19.27 9.92
C ASN A 251 -10.45 20.60 9.55
N PRO A 252 -11.62 20.63 8.87
CA PRO A 252 -12.25 21.92 8.58
C PRO A 252 -12.37 22.71 9.88
N ALA A 253 -11.97 23.98 9.83
CA ALA A 253 -12.22 24.96 10.88
C ALA A 253 -13.69 24.88 11.34
N GLN A 254 -13.99 23.99 12.29
CA GLN A 254 -15.28 23.97 12.96
C GLN A 254 -15.19 25.13 13.90
N ASP A 255 -15.94 26.17 13.61
CA ASP A 255 -15.99 27.39 14.39
C ASP A 255 -17.36 27.43 15.04
N VAL A 256 -17.41 27.46 16.38
CA VAL A 256 -18.68 27.74 17.04
C VAL A 256 -19.11 29.16 16.64
N GLY A 257 -20.41 29.43 16.55
CA GLY A 257 -20.88 30.72 16.04
C GLY A 257 -20.21 31.90 16.75
N GLN A 258 -19.40 32.67 16.02
CA GLN A 258 -18.69 33.81 16.58
C GLN A 258 -19.64 34.91 17.02
N SER A 259 -19.31 35.54 18.14
CA SER A 259 -19.97 36.76 18.60
C SER A 259 -19.58 37.93 17.71
N THR A 260 -20.55 38.76 17.33
CA THR A 260 -20.30 39.99 16.55
C THR A 260 -20.42 41.25 17.40
N VAL A 261 -20.89 41.13 18.64
CA VAL A 261 -21.10 42.24 19.58
C VAL A 261 -20.52 41.85 20.93
N PRO A 262 -19.61 42.65 21.52
CA PRO A 262 -19.08 42.35 22.84
C PRO A 262 -20.12 42.47 23.96
N LEU A 263 -20.03 41.60 24.97
CA LEU A 263 -20.90 41.60 26.14
C LEU A 263 -20.61 42.71 27.18
N GLY A 264 -19.65 43.60 26.91
CA GLY A 264 -19.32 44.71 27.81
C GLY A 264 -18.08 45.49 27.39
N PRO A 265 -17.59 46.40 28.26
CA PRO A 265 -16.29 47.05 28.07
C PRO A 265 -15.15 46.02 28.19
N SER A 266 -13.97 46.39 27.69
CA SER A 266 -12.76 45.61 27.90
C SER A 266 -12.37 45.59 29.38
N LEU A 267 -12.14 44.40 29.92
CA LEU A 267 -11.62 44.15 31.26
C LEU A 267 -10.12 43.88 31.24
N LEU A 268 -9.66 43.15 30.23
CA LEU A 268 -8.27 42.70 30.13
C LEU A 268 -7.84 42.65 28.67
N ARG A 269 -6.61 43.05 28.40
CA ARG A 269 -5.95 43.03 27.09
C ARG A 269 -4.52 42.57 27.25
N ILE A 270 -4.15 41.48 26.60
CA ILE A 270 -2.82 40.85 26.70
C ILE A 270 -2.16 40.87 25.32
N ASN A 271 -0.93 41.38 25.24
CA ASN A 271 -0.08 41.24 24.07
C ASN A 271 0.73 39.93 24.18
N SER A 272 0.23 38.86 23.58
CA SER A 272 0.82 37.53 23.71
C SER A 272 2.21 37.47 23.07
N GLY A 273 3.19 36.92 23.79
CA GLY A 273 4.60 36.92 23.39
C GLY A 273 5.32 38.27 23.53
N GLY A 274 4.61 39.35 23.83
CA GLY A 274 5.13 40.72 23.73
C GLY A 274 5.19 41.50 25.04
N PRO A 275 5.86 42.66 25.03
CA PRO A 275 5.78 43.65 26.11
C PRO A 275 4.43 44.39 26.09
N GLU A 276 4.20 45.23 27.10
CA GLU A 276 3.06 46.15 27.10
C GLU A 276 3.13 47.09 25.89
N VAL A 277 1.99 47.29 25.23
CA VAL A 277 1.82 48.20 24.10
C VAL A 277 0.55 49.04 24.27
N THR A 278 0.58 50.28 23.79
CA THR A 278 -0.59 51.16 23.76
C THR A 278 -1.00 51.40 22.32
N LEU A 279 -2.24 51.04 21.99
CA LEU A 279 -2.81 50.99 20.65
C LEU A 279 -4.09 51.82 20.64
N ASP A 280 -4.05 52.98 19.99
CA ASP A 280 -5.16 53.95 19.98
C ASP A 280 -5.75 54.26 21.36
N GLY A 281 -4.86 54.36 22.37
CA GLY A 281 -5.23 54.63 23.76
C GLY A 281 -5.69 53.41 24.55
N ASN A 282 -5.79 52.23 23.93
CA ASN A 282 -6.00 50.95 24.60
C ASN A 282 -4.66 50.34 25.02
N VAL A 283 -4.51 50.06 26.31
CA VAL A 283 -3.31 49.38 26.83
C VAL A 283 -3.52 47.88 26.73
N PHE A 284 -2.66 47.20 25.99
CA PHE A 284 -2.45 45.75 26.05
C PHE A 284 -1.22 45.51 26.93
N MET A 285 -1.40 44.88 28.08
CA MET A 285 -0.29 44.60 28.98
C MET A 285 0.64 43.54 28.42
N ALA A 286 1.85 43.48 28.98
CA ALA A 286 2.81 42.43 28.66
C ALA A 286 2.22 41.04 28.89
N ASP A 287 2.68 40.06 28.13
CA ASP A 287 2.17 38.70 28.20
C ASP A 287 2.24 38.11 29.62
N GLN A 288 1.12 37.57 30.08
CA GLN A 288 0.98 36.97 31.41
C GLN A 288 -0.17 35.96 31.45
N TYR A 289 -0.31 35.23 32.55
CA TYR A 289 -1.32 34.16 32.76
C TYR A 289 -1.16 32.91 31.89
N PHE A 290 -0.11 32.80 31.07
CA PHE A 290 0.18 31.59 30.31
C PHE A 290 0.90 30.53 31.14
N ASP A 291 0.74 29.26 30.77
CA ASP A 291 1.60 28.19 31.29
C ASP A 291 3.02 28.37 30.75
N ALA A 292 3.95 28.72 31.66
CA ALA A 292 5.36 28.89 31.34
C ALA A 292 6.04 27.57 30.95
N ALA A 293 5.47 26.42 31.33
CA ALA A 293 5.94 25.14 30.86
C ALA A 293 5.64 25.01 29.35
N ASN A 294 6.68 24.68 28.58
CA ASN A 294 6.55 24.35 27.15
C ASN A 294 6.04 25.48 26.25
N THR A 295 6.17 26.74 26.65
CA THR A 295 5.89 27.90 25.79
C THR A 295 7.11 28.79 25.58
N VAL A 296 7.10 29.56 24.50
CA VAL A 296 8.12 30.56 24.19
C VAL A 296 7.50 31.73 23.44
N ALA A 297 8.09 32.91 23.61
CA ALA A 297 7.71 34.09 22.85
C ALA A 297 8.41 34.02 21.50
N TYR A 298 7.69 34.36 20.43
CA TYR A 298 8.25 34.44 19.09
C TYR A 298 7.96 35.79 18.47
N THR A 299 8.90 36.25 17.65
CA THR A 299 8.78 37.41 16.79
C THR A 299 9.58 37.17 15.51
N ASN A 300 9.12 37.73 14.40
CA ASN A 300 9.86 37.74 13.15
C ASN A 300 10.34 39.17 12.84
N PRO A 301 11.65 39.45 12.94
CA PRO A 301 12.18 40.80 12.73
C PRO A 301 12.12 41.28 11.28
N GLN A 302 11.70 40.45 10.32
CA GLN A 302 11.48 40.83 8.92
C GLN A 302 10.02 41.21 8.63
N VAL A 303 9.11 40.97 9.57
CA VAL A 303 7.72 41.43 9.49
C VAL A 303 7.63 42.72 10.30
N THR A 304 7.27 43.82 9.66
CA THR A 304 7.15 45.15 10.31
C THR A 304 5.77 45.78 10.16
N GLU A 305 4.94 45.22 9.28
CA GLU A 305 3.58 45.67 8.97
C GLU A 305 2.69 44.43 8.88
N ILE A 306 1.43 44.58 9.28
CA ILE A 306 0.41 43.54 9.29
C ILE A 306 -0.80 44.06 8.53
N ALA A 307 -1.15 43.39 7.43
CA ALA A 307 -2.28 43.79 6.63
C ALA A 307 -3.61 43.64 7.40
N GLY A 308 -4.59 44.49 7.11
CA GLY A 308 -5.93 44.43 7.71
C GLY A 308 -6.06 45.07 9.10
N THR A 309 -5.02 45.73 9.61
CA THR A 309 -5.03 46.42 10.91
C THR A 309 -4.10 47.64 10.89
N ASP A 310 -4.37 48.63 11.72
CA ASP A 310 -3.41 49.71 12.05
C ASP A 310 -2.62 49.40 13.34
N ASP A 311 -3.09 48.41 14.11
CA ASP A 311 -2.52 47.96 15.38
C ASP A 311 -1.39 46.93 15.21
N ASP A 312 -0.45 47.18 14.29
CA ASP A 312 0.62 46.22 13.91
C ASP A 312 1.32 45.61 15.13
N ALA A 313 1.65 46.44 16.12
CA ALA A 313 2.45 46.02 17.27
C ALA A 313 1.80 44.92 18.13
N LEU A 314 0.49 44.68 18.03
CA LEU A 314 -0.18 43.55 18.67
C LEU A 314 0.13 42.21 17.98
N TYR A 315 0.35 42.23 16.67
CA TYR A 315 0.46 41.03 15.83
C TYR A 315 1.92 40.66 15.51
N LEU A 316 2.88 41.53 15.83
CA LEU A 316 4.32 41.31 15.63
C LEU A 316 4.98 40.40 16.69
N THR A 317 4.25 40.08 17.75
CA THR A 317 4.65 39.11 18.77
C THR A 317 3.60 38.02 18.90
N GLU A 318 4.05 36.84 19.32
CA GLU A 318 3.16 35.72 19.56
C GLU A 318 3.66 34.78 20.66
N ARG A 319 2.71 34.11 21.31
CA ARG A 319 2.97 32.97 22.17
C ARG A 319 2.80 31.67 21.38
N ILE A 320 3.81 30.82 21.41
CA ILE A 320 3.83 29.50 20.76
C ILE A 320 4.34 28.44 21.75
N THR A 321 4.18 27.16 21.39
CA THR A 321 4.86 26.07 22.10
C THR A 321 6.38 26.09 21.90
N SER A 322 7.15 25.63 22.88
CA SER A 322 8.62 25.60 22.85
C SER A 322 9.18 24.43 22.04
N ASP A 323 10.49 24.47 21.75
CA ASP A 323 11.22 23.48 20.93
C ASP A 323 11.85 22.33 21.74
N ASN A 324 11.48 22.15 23.01
CA ASN A 324 12.23 21.32 23.97
C ASN A 324 12.25 19.80 23.69
N ALA A 325 11.74 19.32 22.55
CA ALA A 325 11.92 17.95 22.09
C ALA A 325 12.22 17.91 20.58
N ALA A 326 13.09 16.98 20.16
CA ALA A 326 13.31 16.67 18.75
C ALA A 326 11.98 16.22 18.12
N GLY A 327 11.41 17.07 17.26
CA GLY A 327 10.06 16.90 16.69
C GLY A 327 9.08 18.03 16.98
N GLY A 328 9.43 18.96 17.89
CA GLY A 328 8.61 20.11 18.30
C GLY A 328 7.44 19.70 19.18
N ILE A 329 7.21 20.40 20.29
CA ILE A 329 5.99 20.19 21.09
C ILE A 329 4.82 20.76 20.28
N LYS A 330 3.87 19.92 19.86
CA LYS A 330 2.66 20.32 19.12
C LYS A 330 1.55 20.90 20.01
N GLY A 331 1.69 20.83 21.33
CA GLY A 331 0.67 21.32 22.25
C GLY A 331 0.60 20.48 23.53
N PRO A 332 -0.27 20.88 24.47
CA PRO A 332 -1.00 22.15 24.47
C PRO A 332 -0.14 23.29 25.05
N PHE A 333 -0.56 24.53 24.82
CA PHE A 333 -0.31 25.60 25.79
C PHE A 333 -1.62 26.26 26.20
N SER A 334 -1.62 26.92 27.37
CA SER A 334 -2.83 27.49 27.94
C SER A 334 -2.60 28.85 28.59
N TYR A 335 -3.69 29.58 28.77
CA TYR A 335 -3.84 30.74 29.64
C TYR A 335 -4.88 30.42 30.72
N THR A 336 -4.57 30.76 31.98
CA THR A 336 -5.48 30.65 33.13
C THR A 336 -5.60 32.02 33.78
N ILE A 337 -6.71 32.70 33.50
CA ILE A 337 -6.92 34.11 33.86
C ILE A 337 -7.89 34.20 35.04
N PRO A 338 -7.47 34.71 36.20
CA PRO A 338 -8.34 34.80 37.38
C PRO A 338 -9.41 35.87 37.17
N ILE A 339 -10.66 35.46 37.06
CA ILE A 339 -11.78 36.35 36.74
C ILE A 339 -13.04 35.91 37.47
N SER A 340 -13.83 36.86 37.96
CA SER A 340 -15.12 36.56 38.60
C SER A 340 -16.01 35.69 37.71
N ASN A 341 -16.85 34.84 38.31
CA ASN A 341 -17.85 34.08 37.54
C ASN A 341 -18.79 35.00 36.75
N GLY A 342 -19.11 34.62 35.52
CA GLY A 342 -19.95 35.41 34.63
C GLY A 342 -19.79 35.00 33.17
N THR A 343 -20.50 35.69 32.27
CA THR A 343 -20.37 35.49 30.83
C THR A 343 -19.57 36.64 30.22
N TYR A 344 -18.61 36.30 29.36
CA TYR A 344 -17.66 37.22 28.76
C TYR A 344 -17.54 36.98 27.26
N SER A 345 -17.29 38.03 26.49
CA SER A 345 -16.78 37.86 25.13
C SER A 345 -15.25 37.77 25.19
N VAL A 346 -14.70 36.66 24.71
CA VAL A 346 -13.26 36.42 24.60
C VAL A 346 -12.84 36.56 23.15
N LYS A 347 -12.02 37.56 22.86
CA LYS A 347 -11.50 37.84 21.52
C LYS A 347 -10.04 37.41 21.42
N LEU A 348 -9.77 36.55 20.45
CA LEU A 348 -8.47 35.97 20.15
C LEU A 348 -7.91 36.59 18.87
N TYR A 349 -6.68 37.06 18.91
CA TYR A 349 -6.01 37.77 17.82
C TYR A 349 -4.88 36.94 17.20
N PHE A 350 -4.81 36.88 15.87
CA PHE A 350 -3.85 36.06 15.13
C PHE A 350 -3.27 36.80 13.93
N ALA A 351 -2.00 36.53 13.60
CA ALA A 351 -1.41 36.78 12.29
C ALA A 351 -0.32 35.73 12.02
N GLU A 352 -0.24 35.15 10.82
CA GLU A 352 0.85 34.22 10.50
C GLU A 352 2.09 35.05 10.17
N ILE A 353 3.08 35.04 11.07
CA ILE A 353 4.33 35.81 10.93
C ILE A 353 5.55 34.91 10.68
N TYR A 354 5.35 33.60 10.52
CA TYR A 354 6.41 32.62 10.23
C TYR A 354 6.27 32.03 8.82
N TRP A 355 5.17 31.32 8.54
CA TRP A 355 4.95 30.62 7.27
C TRP A 355 4.48 31.57 6.19
N GLY A 356 5.18 31.64 5.05
CA GLY A 356 4.86 32.56 3.94
C GLY A 356 5.16 34.02 4.22
N SER A 357 5.41 34.41 5.47
CA SER A 357 5.88 35.75 5.82
C SER A 357 7.34 35.94 5.42
N PRO A 358 7.79 37.18 5.17
CA PRO A 358 9.20 37.47 4.88
C PRO A 358 10.15 36.81 5.90
N ASN A 359 11.03 35.94 5.42
CA ASN A 359 12.08 35.32 6.23
C ASN A 359 13.31 35.01 5.37
N PRO A 360 14.54 35.04 5.93
CA PRO A 360 15.77 34.81 5.16
C PRO A 360 15.84 33.44 4.46
N GLN A 361 15.10 32.46 4.97
CA GLN A 361 15.06 31.09 4.47
C GLN A 361 14.05 30.90 3.32
N GLY A 362 13.16 31.87 3.08
CA GLY A 362 12.13 31.81 2.05
C GLY A 362 11.12 30.69 2.25
N PHE A 363 10.73 30.38 3.50
CA PHE A 363 9.73 29.33 3.74
C PHE A 363 8.37 29.67 3.11
N ASP A 364 7.86 28.75 2.29
CA ASP A 364 6.55 28.88 1.67
C ASP A 364 5.42 28.83 2.71
N GLY A 365 4.37 29.63 2.48
CA GLY A 365 3.15 29.68 3.27
C GLY A 365 2.03 28.91 2.59
N ASP A 366 2.27 27.66 2.20
CA ASP A 366 1.17 26.86 1.67
C ASP A 366 0.10 26.63 2.74
N ILE A 367 -1.13 26.37 2.30
CA ILE A 367 -2.18 25.83 3.17
C ILE A 367 -1.64 24.56 3.85
N GLY A 368 -1.97 24.40 5.13
CA GLY A 368 -1.68 23.24 5.95
C GLY A 368 -0.33 23.28 6.68
N LYS A 369 0.45 24.37 6.60
CA LYS A 369 1.74 24.45 7.32
C LYS A 369 1.57 24.60 8.83
N ARG A 370 0.45 25.14 9.30
CA ARG A 370 0.10 25.27 10.73
C ARG A 370 -1.40 25.12 10.91
N ILE A 371 -1.80 24.14 11.71
CA ILE A 371 -3.21 23.83 11.96
C ILE A 371 -3.38 23.53 13.45
N PHE A 372 -4.31 24.24 14.09
CA PHE A 372 -4.54 24.08 15.53
C PHE A 372 -5.99 24.33 15.96
N ASN A 373 -6.28 23.91 17.17
CA ASN A 373 -7.58 24.00 17.84
C ASN A 373 -7.49 25.01 18.97
N ALA A 374 -8.64 25.56 19.38
CA ALA A 374 -8.77 26.29 20.64
C ALA A 374 -9.96 25.79 21.45
N THR A 375 -9.77 25.71 22.75
CA THR A 375 -10.81 25.40 23.74
C THR A 375 -10.85 26.52 24.77
N ILE A 376 -12.05 26.99 25.12
CA ILE A 376 -12.27 27.98 26.18
C ILE A 376 -13.31 27.42 27.16
N GLU A 377 -13.01 27.37 28.46
CA GLU A 377 -13.87 26.80 29.50
C GLU A 377 -14.36 25.37 29.15
N GLY A 378 -13.47 24.55 28.59
CA GLY A 378 -13.78 23.19 28.16
C GLY A 378 -14.62 23.10 26.88
N THR A 379 -15.06 24.24 26.32
CA THR A 379 -15.78 24.31 25.04
C THR A 379 -14.79 24.50 23.91
N GLN A 380 -14.76 23.55 22.96
CA GLN A 380 -13.91 23.67 21.80
C GLN A 380 -14.48 24.72 20.84
N VAL A 381 -13.91 25.93 20.87
CA VAL A 381 -14.42 27.09 20.12
C VAL A 381 -14.02 27.07 18.66
N PHE A 382 -12.83 26.54 18.36
CA PHE A 382 -12.53 26.14 17.00
C PHE A 382 -11.64 24.91 16.89
N THR A 383 -11.73 24.20 15.76
CA THR A 383 -10.92 23.02 15.48
C THR A 383 -10.31 23.10 14.11
N GLY A 384 -9.01 22.85 13.93
CA GLY A 384 -8.43 22.74 12.59
C GLY A 384 -8.22 24.09 11.90
N TYR A 385 -8.00 25.13 12.70
CA TYR A 385 -7.77 26.45 12.18
C TYR A 385 -6.41 26.54 11.49
N ASP A 386 -6.46 26.72 10.18
CA ASP A 386 -5.34 27.10 9.33
C ASP A 386 -5.43 28.59 9.02
N LEU A 387 -4.51 29.34 9.59
CA LEU A 387 -4.49 30.80 9.47
C LEU A 387 -4.17 31.26 8.04
N VAL A 388 -3.37 30.49 7.28
CA VAL A 388 -2.99 30.84 5.91
C VAL A 388 -4.09 30.49 4.90
N LYS A 389 -5.02 29.61 5.30
CA LYS A 389 -6.29 29.38 4.58
C LYS A 389 -7.31 30.48 4.84
N ASP A 390 -7.29 31.10 6.02
CA ASP A 390 -8.21 32.17 6.42
C ASP A 390 -7.80 33.53 5.83
N VAL A 391 -6.52 33.89 5.97
CA VAL A 391 -5.95 35.16 5.52
C VAL A 391 -4.54 34.98 4.96
N ASP A 392 -4.08 35.91 4.13
CA ASP A 392 -2.70 35.89 3.63
C ASP A 392 -1.68 36.00 4.78
N PRO A 393 -0.45 35.47 4.63
CA PRO A 393 0.63 35.68 5.60
C PRO A 393 0.83 37.17 5.93
N ALA A 394 1.19 37.46 7.19
CA ALA A 394 1.28 38.81 7.73
C ALA A 394 -0.01 39.64 7.59
N THR A 395 -1.17 39.00 7.75
CA THR A 395 -2.49 39.64 7.80
C THR A 395 -3.17 39.34 9.13
N ALA A 396 -3.83 40.35 9.71
CA ALA A 396 -4.57 40.23 10.95
C ALA A 396 -5.87 39.43 10.75
N SER A 397 -6.12 38.50 11.66
CA SER A 397 -7.41 37.81 11.84
C SER A 397 -7.77 37.79 13.33
N ALA A 398 -9.07 37.78 13.63
CA ALA A 398 -9.56 37.72 15.00
C ALA A 398 -10.84 36.90 15.10
N ARG A 399 -11.03 36.24 16.24
CA ARG A 399 -12.20 35.40 16.54
C ARG A 399 -12.76 35.78 17.91
N MET A 400 -14.07 35.91 18.05
CA MET A 400 -14.71 36.31 19.31
C MET A 400 -15.81 35.33 19.71
N TYR A 401 -15.82 34.91 20.97
CA TYR A 401 -16.79 33.94 21.50
C TYR A 401 -17.36 34.39 22.83
N ASP A 402 -18.65 34.17 23.04
CA ASP A 402 -19.28 34.36 24.35
C ASP A 402 -19.14 33.08 25.18
N ILE A 403 -18.50 33.20 26.34
CA ILE A 403 -18.11 32.08 27.19
C ILE A 403 -18.56 32.34 28.64
N GLU A 404 -19.09 31.31 29.29
CA GLU A 404 -19.45 31.33 30.71
C GLU A 404 -18.31 30.77 31.57
N VAL A 405 -17.86 31.54 32.56
CA VAL A 405 -16.88 31.16 33.58
C VAL A 405 -17.62 30.83 34.87
N THR A 406 -17.33 29.66 35.46
CA THR A 406 -18.09 29.14 36.61
C THR A 406 -17.26 28.84 37.86
N ASP A 407 -15.94 28.86 37.77
CA ASP A 407 -15.01 28.44 38.83
C ASP A 407 -14.03 29.54 39.27
N GLY A 408 -14.12 30.73 38.69
CA GLY A 408 -13.27 31.88 39.00
C GLY A 408 -12.02 31.98 38.12
N GLU A 409 -11.87 31.12 37.12
CA GLU A 409 -10.72 31.10 36.22
C GLU A 409 -11.19 30.93 34.77
N LEU A 410 -10.80 31.85 33.89
CA LEU A 410 -10.98 31.67 32.45
C LEU A 410 -9.80 30.87 31.89
N ASN A 411 -10.08 29.66 31.44
CA ASN A 411 -9.14 28.72 30.86
C ASN A 411 -9.24 28.75 29.35
N ILE A 412 -8.14 29.08 28.67
CA ILE A 412 -7.99 29.04 27.21
C ILE A 412 -6.87 28.08 26.90
N SER A 413 -7.08 27.08 26.05
CA SER A 413 -6.04 26.15 25.61
C SER A 413 -5.96 26.05 24.09
N PHE A 414 -4.75 25.91 23.58
CA PHE A 414 -4.46 25.72 22.16
C PHE A 414 -3.67 24.43 21.95
N GLU A 415 -4.13 23.61 21.01
CA GLU A 415 -3.56 22.29 20.70
C GLU A 415 -3.39 22.17 19.19
N ALA A 416 -2.20 21.85 18.68
CA ALA A 416 -1.99 21.74 17.25
C ALA A 416 -2.01 20.32 16.72
N THR A 417 -2.60 20.16 15.53
CA THR A 417 -2.49 18.96 14.72
C THR A 417 -1.28 19.05 13.79
N VAL A 418 -0.99 20.26 13.28
CA VAL A 418 0.17 20.56 12.43
C VAL A 418 0.92 21.79 12.90
N ASN A 419 2.25 21.65 13.03
CA ASN A 419 3.17 22.67 13.57
C ASN A 419 2.70 23.21 14.94
N LYS A 420 3.16 24.39 15.36
CA LYS A 420 2.90 24.91 16.72
C LYS A 420 1.60 25.70 16.73
N PRO A 421 0.75 25.63 17.77
CA PRO A 421 -0.33 26.59 17.90
C PRO A 421 0.24 27.98 18.18
N LYS A 422 -0.54 29.03 17.88
CA LYS A 422 -0.15 30.42 18.13
C LYS A 422 -1.28 31.32 18.61
N ILE A 423 -0.92 32.40 19.29
CA ILE A 423 -1.82 33.53 19.60
C ILE A 423 -0.99 34.82 19.67
N SER A 424 -1.50 35.91 19.08
CA SER A 424 -0.87 37.24 19.10
C SER A 424 -1.41 38.13 20.22
N GLY A 425 -2.68 37.98 20.57
CA GLY A 425 -3.27 38.70 21.70
C GLY A 425 -4.59 38.14 22.17
N ILE A 426 -4.99 38.53 23.37
CA ILE A 426 -6.24 38.13 24.02
C ILE A 426 -6.92 39.37 24.59
N GLU A 427 -8.21 39.55 24.32
CA GLU A 427 -9.04 40.58 24.96
C GLU A 427 -10.29 39.96 25.58
N ILE A 428 -10.58 40.33 26.82
CA ILE A 428 -11.77 39.88 27.56
C ILE A 428 -12.69 41.08 27.75
N LEU A 429 -13.95 40.94 27.31
CA LEU A 429 -14.97 41.97 27.39
C LEU A 429 -16.15 41.50 28.25
N GLY A 430 -16.61 42.35 29.17
CA GLY A 430 -17.70 42.03 30.09
C GLY A 430 -17.76 43.01 31.28
N THR A 431 -18.52 42.66 32.31
CA THR A 431 -18.75 43.55 33.48
C THR A 431 -18.25 42.97 34.81
N GLY A 432 -17.43 41.92 34.79
CA GLY A 432 -16.85 41.32 35.99
C GLY A 432 -15.52 41.94 36.41
N THR A 433 -14.77 41.22 37.27
CA THR A 433 -13.49 41.68 37.85
C THR A 433 -12.39 40.68 37.56
N ILE A 434 -11.19 41.17 37.21
CA ILE A 434 -9.97 40.38 37.22
C ILE A 434 -9.48 40.30 38.66
N GLU A 435 -9.39 39.10 39.22
CA GLU A 435 -9.01 38.92 40.61
C GLU A 435 -7.49 39.06 40.74
N GLY A 436 -7.03 40.00 41.59
CA GLY A 436 -5.60 40.24 41.85
C GLY A 436 -4.93 41.34 41.01
N MET A 437 -5.70 42.12 40.24
CA MET A 437 -5.26 43.37 39.60
C MET A 437 -5.75 44.62 40.33
#